data_AF-A0A928QS56-F1
#
_entry.id   AF-A0A928QS56-F1
#
_cell.length_a   1.000
_cell.length_b   1.000
_cell.length_c   1.000
_cell.angle_alpha   90.00
_cell.angle_beta   90.00
_cell.angle_gamma   90.00
#
_symmetry.space_group_name_H-M   'P 1'
#
loop_
_entity.id
_entity.type
_entity.pdbx_description
1 polymer ?
#
loop_
_entity_poly.entity_id
_entity_poly.type
_entity_poly.pdbx_seq_one_letter_code
_entity_poly.pdbx_strand_id
1 'polypeptide(L)'
;MIKGRCKKCGKVLHLEEDIAEFTCMYCGAKLRSDDLLPADMEQNPAEADRHFQYAERHILDCVLKHRDILKHFNRVEYIPSFSKYIAACGKVFDELNAAAMLNTDRRDEFIDTLVNKLISGLEADWQTAPNWDKKKVQNEIIERDKMVIAIYLVPMVGKLNYAISEDFSETLRDTWVEKYPKHIFNVGNYDKIVGSYESKLKLCFITTAVCENSGKADDCYELTTLRAFRDNWLAFSPGGAELIQEYYNIAPAIVTCMELTDGDYQDINDTYIRPCVTDIENGDMVSCRDRYVKMVRELKKKYLA
;
A
#
# COMPACT_ATOMS: atom_id res chain seq x y z
N MET A 1 -19.43 36.56 -7.00
CA MET A 1 -19.50 35.10 -6.72
C MET A 1 -18.75 34.37 -7.82
N ILE A 2 -17.74 33.60 -7.46
CA ILE A 2 -16.99 32.75 -8.37
C ILE A 2 -17.76 31.44 -8.54
N LYS A 3 -18.04 31.08 -9.80
CA LYS A 3 -18.60 29.77 -10.16
C LYS A 3 -17.50 28.96 -10.84
N GLY A 4 -17.18 27.81 -10.29
CA GLY A 4 -16.14 26.93 -10.84
C GLY A 4 -16.38 25.47 -10.51
N ARG A 5 -15.57 24.57 -11.05
CA ARG A 5 -15.59 23.14 -10.74
C ARG A 5 -14.42 22.79 -9.84
N CYS A 6 -14.67 21.92 -8.88
CA CYS A 6 -13.61 21.34 -8.06
C CYS A 6 -12.65 20.51 -8.93
N LYS A 7 -11.35 20.83 -8.98
CA LYS A 7 -10.35 20.00 -9.69
C LYS A 7 -10.23 18.56 -9.20
N LYS A 8 -10.71 18.26 -7.99
CA LYS A 8 -10.69 16.91 -7.42
C LYS A 8 -11.89 16.07 -7.85
N CYS A 9 -13.10 16.58 -7.66
CA CYS A 9 -14.33 15.81 -7.89
C CYS A 9 -15.18 16.25 -9.09
N GLY A 10 -14.82 17.34 -9.76
CA GLY A 10 -15.53 17.87 -10.94
C GLY A 10 -16.88 18.53 -10.66
N LYS A 11 -17.37 18.51 -9.41
CA LYS A 11 -18.64 19.15 -9.00
C LYS A 11 -18.53 20.67 -9.04
N VAL A 12 -19.63 21.31 -9.44
CA VAL A 12 -19.75 22.77 -9.50
C VAL A 12 -19.85 23.34 -8.09
N LEU A 13 -19.08 24.38 -7.83
CA LEU A 13 -18.99 25.12 -6.57
C LEU A 13 -19.34 26.59 -6.80
N HIS A 14 -19.92 27.20 -5.77
CA HIS A 14 -20.22 28.62 -5.72
C HIS A 14 -19.48 29.20 -4.52
N LEU A 15 -18.54 30.10 -4.78
CA LEU A 15 -17.72 30.75 -3.75
C LEU A 15 -17.89 32.27 -3.80
N GLU A 16 -17.66 32.93 -2.67
CA GLU A 16 -17.51 34.39 -2.63
C GLU A 16 -16.16 34.79 -3.26
N GLU A 17 -16.07 36.02 -3.79
CA GLU A 17 -14.89 36.47 -4.55
C GLU A 17 -13.61 36.59 -3.70
N ASP A 18 -13.77 36.71 -2.38
CA ASP A 18 -12.66 37.01 -1.46
C ASP A 18 -12.10 35.75 -0.76
N ILE A 19 -12.62 34.57 -1.10
CA ILE A 19 -12.21 33.30 -0.49
C ILE A 19 -10.97 32.75 -1.19
N ALA A 20 -9.80 32.94 -0.56
CA ALA A 20 -8.52 32.41 -1.06
C ALA A 20 -8.38 30.89 -0.86
N GLU A 21 -8.86 30.36 0.26
CA GLU A 21 -8.80 28.94 0.63
C GLU A 21 -10.17 28.46 1.11
N PHE A 22 -10.61 27.30 0.64
CA PHE A 22 -11.89 26.71 0.98
C PHE A 22 -11.81 25.19 1.07
N THR A 23 -12.86 24.58 1.62
CA THR A 23 -13.04 23.13 1.61
C THR A 23 -14.19 22.79 0.67
N CYS A 24 -13.96 21.91 -0.31
CA CYS A 24 -15.01 21.44 -1.21
C CYS A 24 -16.11 20.74 -0.41
N MET A 25 -17.36 21.23 -0.51
CA MET A 25 -18.49 20.66 0.21
C MET A 25 -18.90 19.25 -0.24
N TYR A 26 -18.42 18.81 -1.42
CA TYR A 26 -18.76 17.48 -1.97
C TYR A 26 -17.72 16.42 -1.62
N CYS A 27 -16.42 16.74 -1.70
CA CYS A 27 -15.35 15.76 -1.49
C CYS A 27 -14.44 16.06 -0.29
N GLY A 28 -14.66 17.15 0.44
CA GLY A 28 -13.87 17.52 1.61
C GLY A 28 -12.44 17.99 1.33
N ALA A 29 -12.05 18.11 0.05
CA ALA A 29 -10.70 18.56 -0.32
C ALA A 29 -10.50 20.04 0.05
N LYS A 30 -9.37 20.34 0.71
CA LYS A 30 -8.90 21.72 0.91
C LYS A 30 -8.28 22.22 -0.39
N LEU A 31 -8.76 23.35 -0.89
CA LEU A 31 -8.45 23.90 -2.21
C LEU A 31 -8.25 25.40 -2.13
N ARG A 32 -7.52 25.94 -3.11
CA ARG A 32 -7.41 27.37 -3.37
C ARG A 32 -8.36 27.83 -4.47
N SER A 33 -8.65 29.12 -4.53
CA SER A 33 -9.41 29.72 -5.65
C SER A 33 -8.87 29.30 -7.02
N ASP A 34 -7.54 29.24 -7.15
CA ASP A 34 -6.83 28.87 -8.39
C ASP A 34 -6.94 27.38 -8.75
N ASP A 35 -7.45 26.57 -7.82
CA ASP A 35 -7.74 25.15 -8.05
C ASP A 35 -9.13 24.92 -8.63
N LEU A 36 -9.91 25.98 -8.85
CA LEU A 36 -11.19 25.90 -9.54
C LEU A 36 -10.97 25.85 -11.06
N LEU A 37 -11.57 24.84 -11.66
CA LEU A 37 -11.69 24.75 -13.11
C LEU A 37 -12.92 25.56 -13.58
N PRO A 38 -12.99 25.97 -14.86
CA PRO A 38 -14.17 26.67 -15.39
C PRO A 38 -15.48 25.91 -15.16
N ALA A 39 -16.55 26.62 -14.82
CA ALA A 39 -17.85 25.99 -14.53
C ALA A 39 -18.51 25.37 -15.77
N ASP A 40 -18.30 26.03 -16.91
CA ASP A 40 -18.78 25.74 -18.26
C ASP A 40 -17.73 25.01 -19.10
N MET A 41 -16.85 24.23 -18.46
CA MET A 41 -15.87 23.42 -19.16
C MET A 41 -16.55 22.56 -20.22
N GLU A 42 -16.29 22.88 -21.48
CA GLU A 42 -16.76 22.12 -22.63
C GLU A 42 -15.95 20.83 -22.75
N GLN A 43 -16.58 19.78 -23.27
CA GLN A 43 -15.83 18.58 -23.62
C GLN A 43 -14.80 18.93 -24.71
N ASN A 44 -13.56 18.50 -24.52
CA ASN A 44 -12.49 18.67 -25.49
C ASN A 44 -11.78 17.33 -25.71
N PRO A 45 -12.29 16.46 -26.59
CA PRO A 45 -11.72 15.13 -26.82
C PRO A 45 -10.25 15.16 -27.20
N ALA A 46 -9.82 16.12 -28.04
CA ALA A 46 -8.44 16.22 -28.49
C ALA A 46 -7.47 16.61 -27.37
N GLU A 47 -7.91 17.42 -26.41
CA GLU A 47 -7.12 17.75 -25.23
C GLU A 47 -7.15 16.63 -24.20
N ALA A 48 -8.30 15.99 -24.00
CA ALA A 48 -8.42 14.80 -23.17
C ALA A 48 -7.45 13.69 -23.63
N ASP A 49 -7.35 13.44 -24.93
CA ASP A 49 -6.41 12.47 -25.49
C ASP A 49 -4.95 12.84 -25.22
N ARG A 50 -4.58 14.13 -25.22
CA ARG A 50 -3.21 14.56 -24.89
C ARG A 50 -2.87 14.28 -23.43
N HIS A 51 -3.78 14.61 -22.52
CA HIS A 51 -3.63 14.30 -21.10
C HIS A 51 -3.55 12.79 -20.87
N PHE A 52 -4.44 12.02 -21.52
CA PHE A 52 -4.45 10.57 -21.41
C PHE A 52 -3.15 9.92 -21.93
N GLN A 53 -2.64 10.36 -23.08
CA GLN A 53 -1.36 9.89 -23.63
C GLN A 53 -0.18 10.13 -22.67
N TYR A 54 -0.21 11.20 -21.87
CA TYR A 54 0.80 11.39 -20.83
C TYR A 54 0.69 10.30 -19.77
N ALA A 55 -0.52 10.04 -19.27
CA ALA A 55 -0.75 9.01 -18.26
C ALA A 55 -0.31 7.62 -18.78
N GLU A 56 -0.71 7.25 -20.00
CA GLU A 56 -0.34 5.98 -20.62
C GLU A 56 1.17 5.76 -20.76
N ARG A 57 1.92 6.82 -21.07
CA ARG A 57 3.38 6.73 -21.24
C ARG A 57 4.12 6.52 -19.92
N HIS A 58 3.54 6.96 -18.80
CA HIS A 58 4.24 7.03 -17.52
C HIS A 58 3.66 6.11 -16.43
N ILE A 59 2.49 5.50 -16.63
CA ILE A 59 1.89 4.62 -15.61
C ILE A 59 2.80 3.42 -15.27
N LEU A 60 3.45 2.84 -16.28
CA LEU A 60 4.33 1.68 -16.08
C LEU A 60 5.55 2.05 -15.23
N ASP A 61 6.07 3.27 -15.40
CA ASP A 61 7.20 3.79 -14.62
C ASP A 61 6.86 3.89 -13.13
N CYS A 62 5.60 4.12 -12.78
CA CYS A 62 5.14 4.19 -11.38
C CYS A 62 5.41 2.89 -10.61
N VAL A 63 5.57 1.76 -11.31
CA VAL A 63 5.93 0.48 -10.70
C VAL A 63 7.40 0.14 -11.00
N LEU A 64 7.78 0.08 -12.28
CA LEU A 64 9.08 -0.46 -12.68
C LEU A 64 10.27 0.34 -12.13
N LYS A 65 10.19 1.68 -12.11
CA LYS A 65 11.26 2.56 -11.60
C LYS A 65 11.27 2.66 -10.08
N HIS A 66 10.26 2.09 -9.41
CA HIS A 66 10.06 2.20 -7.97
C HIS A 66 10.08 0.86 -7.24
N ARG A 67 10.50 -0.24 -7.87
CA ARG A 67 10.62 -1.58 -7.23
C ARG A 67 11.39 -1.54 -5.90
N ASP A 68 12.44 -0.73 -5.81
CA ASP A 68 13.28 -0.60 -4.61
C ASP A 68 12.61 0.17 -3.46
N ILE A 69 11.45 0.81 -3.69
CA ILE A 69 10.78 1.61 -2.66
C ILE A 69 10.31 0.77 -1.47
N LEU A 70 10.12 -0.54 -1.66
CA LEU A 70 9.75 -1.49 -0.61
C LEU A 70 10.81 -1.57 0.50
N LYS A 71 12.08 -1.27 0.21
CA LYS A 71 13.15 -1.20 1.21
C LYS A 71 12.90 -0.13 2.27
N HIS A 72 12.16 0.91 1.90
CA HIS A 72 11.76 2.01 2.79
C HIS A 72 10.39 1.76 3.44
N PHE A 73 9.77 0.58 3.24
CA PHE A 73 8.52 0.24 3.90
C PHE A 73 8.78 -0.19 5.36
N ASN A 74 8.97 0.81 6.20
CA ASN A 74 9.13 0.68 7.64
C ASN A 74 8.59 1.94 8.33
N ARG A 75 8.45 1.88 9.66
CA ARG A 75 7.86 2.95 10.47
C ARG A 75 8.53 4.31 10.26
N VAL A 76 9.85 4.33 10.08
CA VAL A 76 10.63 5.57 9.99
C VAL A 76 10.58 6.16 8.59
N GLU A 77 10.73 5.31 7.57
CA GLU A 77 10.97 5.77 6.21
C GLU A 77 9.71 5.78 5.32
N TYR A 78 8.62 5.11 5.72
CA TYR A 78 7.43 5.01 4.88
C TYR A 78 6.79 6.37 4.57
N ILE A 79 6.59 7.23 5.57
CA ILE A 79 5.95 8.54 5.34
C ILE A 79 6.80 9.43 4.39
N PRO A 80 8.12 9.58 4.61
CA PRO A 80 8.99 10.28 3.67
C PRO A 80 9.05 9.63 2.27
N SER A 81 9.15 8.30 2.17
CA SER A 81 9.22 7.60 0.89
C SER A 81 7.90 7.74 0.11
N PHE A 82 6.77 7.67 0.79
CA PHE A 82 5.44 7.84 0.20
C PHE A 82 5.23 9.26 -0.33
N SER A 83 5.70 10.28 0.40
CA SER A 83 5.64 11.67 -0.06
C SER A 83 6.50 11.88 -1.32
N LYS A 84 7.70 11.28 -1.39
CA LYS A 84 8.52 11.27 -2.61
C LYS A 84 7.84 10.52 -3.76
N TYR A 85 7.15 9.42 -3.46
CA TYR A 85 6.42 8.65 -4.44
C TYR A 85 5.24 9.43 -5.04
N ILE A 86 4.46 10.15 -4.21
CA ILE A 86 3.44 11.10 -4.68
C ILE A 86 4.06 12.14 -5.61
N ALA A 87 5.19 12.74 -5.23
CA ALA A 87 5.85 13.75 -6.05
C ALA A 87 6.33 13.19 -7.41
N ALA A 88 6.72 11.92 -7.47
CA ALA A 88 7.19 11.27 -8.69
C ALA A 88 6.04 10.80 -9.60
N CYS A 89 4.99 10.22 -9.02
CA CYS A 89 3.94 9.51 -9.77
C CYS A 89 2.61 10.25 -9.80
N GLY A 90 2.37 11.22 -8.92
CA GLY A 90 1.07 11.89 -8.76
C GLY A 90 0.58 12.59 -10.03
N LYS A 91 1.50 13.15 -10.81
CA LYS A 91 1.18 13.80 -12.09
C LYS A 91 0.48 12.85 -13.08
N VAL A 92 0.79 11.55 -13.05
CA VAL A 92 0.11 10.57 -13.92
C VAL A 92 -1.41 10.59 -13.68
N PHE A 93 -1.82 10.72 -12.42
CA PHE A 93 -3.23 10.73 -12.04
C PHE A 93 -3.85 12.13 -12.12
N ASP A 94 -3.06 13.20 -11.97
CA ASP A 94 -3.50 14.55 -12.32
C ASP A 94 -3.94 14.61 -13.79
N GLU A 95 -3.14 14.02 -14.68
CA GLU A 95 -3.36 14.00 -16.13
C GLU A 95 -4.50 13.05 -16.51
N LEU A 96 -4.59 11.86 -15.89
CA LEU A 96 -5.73 10.96 -16.08
C LEU A 96 -7.05 11.62 -15.64
N ASN A 97 -7.05 12.31 -14.50
CA ASN A 97 -8.23 13.03 -14.01
C ASN A 97 -8.61 14.19 -14.95
N ALA A 98 -7.63 14.95 -15.46
CA ALA A 98 -7.88 16.00 -16.44
C ALA A 98 -8.51 15.43 -17.73
N ALA A 99 -8.01 14.31 -18.24
CA ALA A 99 -8.59 13.63 -19.39
C ALA A 99 -10.06 13.24 -19.15
N ALA A 100 -10.34 12.61 -18.00
CA ALA A 100 -11.69 12.21 -17.62
C ALA A 100 -12.65 13.40 -17.42
N MET A 101 -12.14 14.56 -16.98
CA MET A 101 -12.95 15.78 -16.85
C MET A 101 -13.26 16.44 -18.20
N LEU A 102 -12.32 16.40 -19.14
CA LEU A 102 -12.46 16.97 -20.48
C LEU A 102 -13.23 16.05 -21.44
N ASN A 103 -13.38 14.77 -21.13
CA ASN A 103 -14.21 13.85 -21.89
C ASN A 103 -14.87 12.81 -20.96
N THR A 104 -15.98 13.22 -20.37
CA THR A 104 -16.71 12.42 -19.38
C THR A 104 -17.25 11.11 -19.93
N ASP A 105 -17.57 11.07 -21.24
CA ASP A 105 -18.17 9.90 -21.88
C ASP A 105 -17.14 8.77 -22.08
N ARG A 106 -15.85 9.12 -22.12
CA ARG A 106 -14.72 8.18 -22.23
C ARG A 106 -13.98 7.96 -20.91
N ARG A 107 -14.51 8.46 -19.80
CA ARG A 107 -13.89 8.32 -18.47
C ARG A 107 -13.52 6.87 -18.16
N ASP A 108 -14.47 5.95 -18.31
CA ASP A 108 -14.28 4.55 -17.94
C ASP A 108 -13.35 3.85 -18.94
N GLU A 109 -13.45 4.19 -20.23
CA GLU A 109 -12.52 3.74 -21.26
C GLU A 109 -11.06 4.12 -20.94
N PHE A 110 -10.82 5.35 -20.46
CA PHE A 110 -9.49 5.78 -20.05
C PHE A 110 -8.96 4.97 -18.86
N ILE A 111 -9.81 4.70 -17.87
CA ILE A 111 -9.44 3.88 -16.70
C ILE A 111 -9.06 2.46 -17.16
N ASP A 112 -9.95 1.80 -17.91
CA ASP A 112 -9.76 0.43 -18.39
C ASP A 112 -8.51 0.32 -19.26
N THR A 113 -8.31 1.27 -20.18
CA THR A 113 -7.16 1.30 -21.06
C THR A 113 -5.86 1.48 -20.28
N LEU A 114 -5.84 2.37 -19.28
CA LEU A 114 -4.64 2.59 -18.47
C LEU A 114 -4.29 1.38 -17.59
N VAL A 115 -5.30 0.73 -17.00
CA VAL A 115 -5.11 -0.51 -16.21
C VAL A 115 -4.55 -1.63 -17.09
N ASN A 116 -5.14 -1.86 -18.27
CA ASN A 116 -4.66 -2.85 -19.21
C ASN A 116 -3.24 -2.53 -19.70
N LYS A 117 -2.92 -1.25 -19.91
CA LYS A 117 -1.58 -0.79 -20.28
C LYS A 117 -0.55 -1.08 -19.19
N LEU A 118 -0.89 -0.83 -17.92
CA LEU A 118 -0.03 -1.16 -16.79
C LEU A 118 0.24 -2.66 -16.72
N ILE A 119 -0.81 -3.49 -16.71
CA ILE A 119 -0.68 -4.94 -16.56
C ILE A 119 0.10 -5.55 -17.73
N SER A 120 -0.26 -5.23 -18.97
CA SER A 120 0.45 -5.75 -20.15
C SER A 120 1.91 -5.28 -20.22
N GLY A 121 2.20 -4.06 -19.77
CA GLY A 121 3.56 -3.53 -19.66
C GLY A 121 4.40 -4.27 -18.63
N LEU A 122 3.82 -4.59 -17.47
CA LEU A 122 4.48 -5.40 -16.43
C LEU A 122 4.80 -6.80 -16.95
N GLU A 123 3.83 -7.46 -17.60
CA GLU A 123 4.07 -8.79 -18.18
C GLU A 123 5.18 -8.81 -19.22
N ALA A 124 5.23 -7.79 -20.08
CA ALA A 124 6.29 -7.66 -21.07
C ALA A 124 7.65 -7.52 -20.39
N ASP A 125 7.76 -6.71 -19.33
CA ASP A 125 8.99 -6.58 -18.53
C ASP A 125 9.37 -7.91 -17.87
N TRP A 126 8.42 -8.60 -17.24
CA TRP A 126 8.67 -9.85 -16.53
C TRP A 126 9.24 -10.95 -17.44
N GLN A 127 8.75 -11.04 -18.68
CA GLN A 127 9.25 -12.00 -19.67
C GLN A 127 10.71 -11.76 -20.06
N THR A 128 11.26 -10.56 -19.81
CA THR A 128 12.68 -10.27 -20.05
C THR A 128 13.60 -10.76 -18.91
N ALA A 129 13.03 -11.21 -17.78
CA ALA A 129 13.81 -11.60 -16.63
C ALA A 129 14.62 -12.89 -16.87
N PRO A 130 15.88 -12.96 -16.38
CA PRO A 130 16.67 -14.19 -16.46
C PRO A 130 15.99 -15.35 -15.74
N ASN A 131 15.86 -16.49 -16.43
CA ASN A 131 15.15 -17.68 -15.94
C ASN A 131 13.65 -17.47 -15.66
N TRP A 132 12.98 -16.61 -16.43
CA TRP A 132 11.53 -16.42 -16.35
C TRP A 132 10.73 -17.74 -16.47
N ASP A 133 11.27 -18.77 -17.10
CA ASP A 133 10.66 -20.12 -17.19
C ASP A 133 10.49 -20.79 -15.81
N LYS A 134 11.26 -20.38 -14.79
CA LYS A 134 11.20 -20.94 -13.44
C LYS A 134 10.08 -20.30 -12.64
N LYS A 135 9.08 -21.11 -12.24
CA LYS A 135 7.96 -20.68 -11.37
C LYS A 135 8.39 -19.87 -10.15
N LYS A 136 9.51 -20.23 -9.52
CA LYS A 136 10.05 -19.48 -8.37
C LYS A 136 10.38 -18.02 -8.74
N VAL A 137 11.05 -17.81 -9.87
CA VAL A 137 11.43 -16.49 -10.38
C VAL A 137 10.18 -15.71 -10.79
N GLN A 138 9.22 -16.37 -11.45
CA GLN A 138 7.93 -15.76 -11.79
C GLN A 138 7.23 -15.22 -10.54
N ASN A 139 7.07 -16.08 -9.53
CA ASN A 139 6.41 -15.71 -8.28
C ASN A 139 7.13 -14.55 -7.59
N GLU A 140 8.46 -14.58 -7.48
CA GLU A 140 9.23 -13.50 -6.83
C GLU A 140 9.04 -12.14 -7.51
N ILE A 141 9.04 -12.11 -8.86
CA ILE A 141 8.88 -10.86 -9.63
C ILE A 141 7.44 -10.35 -9.53
N ILE A 142 6.45 -11.23 -9.75
CA ILE A 142 5.03 -10.88 -9.68
C ILE A 142 4.68 -10.37 -8.28
N GLU A 143 5.13 -11.07 -7.24
CA GLU A 143 4.91 -10.66 -5.85
C GLU A 143 5.51 -9.28 -5.57
N ARG A 144 6.75 -9.01 -5.97
CA ARG A 144 7.38 -7.71 -5.74
C ARG A 144 6.59 -6.57 -6.39
N ASP A 145 6.19 -6.72 -7.64
CA ASP A 145 5.48 -5.66 -8.35
C ASP A 145 4.05 -5.48 -7.80
N LYS A 146 3.39 -6.57 -7.40
CA LYS A 146 2.13 -6.55 -6.64
C LYS A 146 2.27 -5.72 -5.35
N MET A 147 3.36 -5.91 -4.61
CA MET A 147 3.62 -5.18 -3.36
C MET A 147 3.77 -3.68 -3.57
N VAL A 148 4.46 -3.25 -4.63
CA VAL A 148 4.55 -1.82 -5.00
C VAL A 148 3.17 -1.26 -5.30
N ILE A 149 2.34 -2.01 -6.03
CA ILE A 149 0.98 -1.60 -6.37
C ILE A 149 0.13 -1.44 -5.09
N ALA A 150 0.12 -2.46 -4.23
CA ALA A 150 -0.73 -2.51 -3.04
C ALA A 150 -0.34 -1.50 -1.95
N ILE A 151 0.96 -1.22 -1.78
CA ILE A 151 1.47 -0.39 -0.67
C ILE A 151 1.69 1.08 -1.07
N TYR A 152 1.99 1.33 -2.36
CA TYR A 152 2.33 2.67 -2.84
C TYR A 152 1.35 3.18 -3.90
N LEU A 153 1.16 2.46 -5.01
CA LEU A 153 0.33 2.96 -6.12
C LEU A 153 -1.12 3.21 -5.69
N VAL A 154 -1.80 2.16 -5.22
CA VAL A 154 -3.22 2.24 -4.84
C VAL A 154 -3.45 3.22 -3.67
N PRO A 155 -2.66 3.17 -2.57
CA PRO A 155 -2.79 4.16 -1.51
C PRO A 155 -2.50 5.59 -1.97
N MET A 156 -1.59 5.80 -2.94
CA MET A 156 -1.32 7.13 -3.50
C MET A 156 -2.52 7.63 -4.30
N VAL A 157 -3.11 6.80 -5.16
CA VAL A 157 -4.32 7.13 -5.91
C VAL A 157 -5.47 7.50 -4.97
N GLY A 158 -5.67 6.72 -3.90
CA GLY A 158 -6.63 7.04 -2.84
C GLY A 158 -6.33 8.37 -2.14
N LYS A 159 -5.06 8.62 -1.80
CA LYS A 159 -4.64 9.87 -1.14
C LYS A 159 -4.84 11.12 -2.02
N LEU A 160 -4.70 10.98 -3.34
CA LEU A 160 -4.97 12.06 -4.28
C LEU A 160 -6.46 12.44 -4.33
N ASN A 161 -7.35 11.49 -4.02
CA ASN A 161 -8.79 11.71 -3.85
C ASN A 161 -9.46 12.41 -5.05
N TYR A 162 -9.19 11.91 -6.25
CA TYR A 162 -9.87 12.32 -7.49
C TYR A 162 -11.18 11.54 -7.67
N ALA A 163 -12.11 12.06 -8.48
CA ALA A 163 -13.34 11.35 -8.83
C ALA A 163 -13.10 10.00 -9.52
N ILE A 164 -11.92 9.80 -10.10
CA ILE A 164 -11.50 8.55 -10.75
C ILE A 164 -10.76 7.58 -9.82
N SER A 165 -10.39 8.01 -8.61
CA SER A 165 -9.42 7.29 -7.77
C SER A 165 -9.93 5.91 -7.30
N GLU A 166 -11.19 5.84 -6.90
CA GLU A 166 -11.82 4.61 -6.42
C GLU A 166 -11.97 3.61 -7.57
N ASP A 167 -12.67 4.01 -8.64
CA ASP A 167 -12.89 3.19 -9.83
C ASP A 167 -11.58 2.68 -10.43
N PHE A 168 -10.53 3.50 -10.53
CA PHE A 168 -9.23 3.03 -11.00
C PHE A 168 -8.66 1.92 -10.11
N SER A 169 -8.74 2.08 -8.79
CA SER A 169 -8.19 1.11 -7.83
C SER A 169 -8.95 -0.21 -7.86
N GLU A 170 -10.28 -0.15 -8.04
CA GLU A 170 -11.13 -1.32 -8.15
C GLU A 170 -10.93 -2.04 -9.49
N THR A 171 -10.95 -1.32 -10.62
CA THR A 171 -10.67 -1.90 -11.94
C THR A 171 -9.30 -2.57 -11.97
N LEU A 172 -8.27 -1.93 -11.38
CA LEU A 172 -6.93 -2.52 -11.29
C LEU A 172 -6.93 -3.81 -10.46
N ARG A 173 -7.58 -3.82 -9.30
CA ARG A 173 -7.70 -5.01 -8.44
C ARG A 173 -8.40 -6.14 -9.18
N ASP A 174 -9.56 -5.87 -9.77
CA ASP A 174 -10.41 -6.89 -10.37
C ASP A 174 -9.73 -7.51 -11.60
N THR A 175 -9.14 -6.66 -12.47
CA THR A 175 -8.35 -7.13 -13.63
C THR A 175 -7.13 -7.94 -13.20
N TRP A 176 -6.47 -7.55 -12.10
CA TRP A 176 -5.32 -8.29 -11.57
C TRP A 176 -5.73 -9.65 -11.01
N VAL A 177 -6.78 -9.71 -10.19
CA VAL A 177 -7.25 -10.95 -9.55
C VAL A 177 -7.77 -11.95 -10.57
N GLU A 178 -8.47 -11.50 -11.61
CA GLU A 178 -8.90 -12.35 -12.72
C GLU A 178 -7.70 -13.04 -13.38
N LYS A 179 -6.60 -12.30 -13.55
CA LYS A 179 -5.41 -12.78 -14.27
C LYS A 179 -4.43 -13.58 -13.39
N TYR A 180 -4.29 -13.19 -12.12
CA TYR A 180 -3.38 -13.78 -11.15
C TYR A 180 -4.13 -14.17 -9.86
N PRO A 181 -5.03 -15.17 -9.91
CA PRO A 181 -5.86 -15.55 -8.77
C PRO A 181 -5.08 -16.09 -7.56
N LYS A 182 -3.79 -16.39 -7.73
CA LYS A 182 -2.87 -16.79 -6.63
C LYS A 182 -2.08 -15.63 -6.03
N HIS A 183 -2.18 -14.45 -6.61
CA HIS A 183 -1.41 -13.26 -6.24
C HIS A 183 -2.37 -12.12 -5.92
N ILE A 184 -3.32 -12.37 -5.04
CA ILE A 184 -4.38 -11.41 -4.69
C ILE A 184 -3.76 -10.22 -3.95
N PHE A 185 -4.30 -9.03 -4.21
CA PHE A 185 -4.10 -7.89 -3.33
C PHE A 185 -5.41 -7.16 -3.04
N ASN A 186 -5.47 -6.50 -1.89
CA ASN A 186 -6.61 -5.68 -1.46
C ASN A 186 -6.34 -4.18 -1.67
N VAL A 187 -7.40 -3.39 -1.86
CA VAL A 187 -7.29 -1.92 -1.97
C VAL A 187 -6.88 -1.34 -0.62
N GLY A 188 -5.59 -1.04 -0.47
CA GLY A 188 -5.01 -0.43 0.72
C GLY A 188 -5.32 1.06 0.82
N ASN A 189 -5.34 1.59 2.05
CA ASN A 189 -5.49 3.03 2.32
C ASN A 189 -4.29 3.53 3.12
N TYR A 190 -3.66 4.61 2.65
CA TYR A 190 -2.52 5.27 3.30
C TYR A 190 -2.78 5.53 4.79
N ASP A 191 -3.96 6.05 5.16
CA ASP A 191 -4.23 6.41 6.57
C ASP A 191 -4.28 5.16 7.48
N LYS A 192 -4.73 4.01 6.95
CA LYS A 192 -4.65 2.73 7.68
C LYS A 192 -3.20 2.25 7.83
N ILE A 193 -2.41 2.37 6.77
CA ILE A 193 -0.99 1.97 6.78
C ILE A 193 -0.20 2.84 7.77
N VAL A 194 -0.45 4.15 7.81
CA VAL A 194 0.17 5.04 8.81
C VAL A 194 -0.34 4.74 10.22
N GLY A 195 -1.65 4.51 10.38
CA GLY A 195 -2.25 4.17 11.67
C GLY A 195 -1.66 2.92 12.31
N SER A 196 -1.24 1.93 11.51
CA SER A 196 -0.59 0.71 12.03
C SER A 196 0.73 1.03 12.75
N TYR A 197 1.44 2.09 12.34
CA TYR A 197 2.68 2.58 12.96
C TYR A 197 2.48 3.48 14.20
N GLU A 198 1.27 4.01 14.39
CA GLU A 198 0.93 4.94 15.48
C GLU A 198 0.45 4.25 16.75
N SER A 199 0.11 2.95 16.68
CA SER A 199 -0.29 2.15 17.85
C SER A 199 0.87 1.98 18.85
N LYS A 200 1.01 2.97 19.74
CA LYS A 200 2.15 3.12 20.67
C LYS A 200 2.10 2.22 21.91
N LEU A 201 1.13 1.33 22.06
CA LEU A 201 0.92 0.64 23.34
C LEU A 201 0.68 -0.87 23.15
N LYS A 202 1.74 -1.66 23.43
CA LYS A 202 1.70 -3.04 23.97
C LYS A 202 1.55 -4.27 23.03
N LEU A 203 1.62 -4.17 21.70
CA LEU A 203 1.35 -5.34 20.84
C LEU A 203 2.61 -6.05 20.31
N CYS A 204 2.59 -7.39 20.31
CA CYS A 204 3.44 -8.23 19.46
C CYS A 204 2.75 -8.34 18.09
N PHE A 205 2.92 -7.33 17.22
CA PHE A 205 2.21 -7.19 15.94
C PHE A 205 2.01 -8.49 15.15
N ILE A 206 3.09 -9.19 14.80
CA ILE A 206 3.03 -10.42 14.00
C ILE A 206 2.21 -11.50 14.72
N THR A 207 2.49 -11.72 16.02
CA THR A 207 1.75 -12.69 16.83
C THR A 207 0.27 -12.31 16.96
N THR A 208 -0.02 -11.01 17.04
CA THR A 208 -1.38 -10.48 17.18
C THR A 208 -2.17 -10.78 15.91
N ALA A 209 -1.62 -10.42 14.75
CA ALA A 209 -2.23 -10.71 13.45
C ALA A 209 -2.45 -12.23 13.23
N VAL A 210 -1.49 -13.08 13.64
CA VAL A 210 -1.62 -14.54 13.55
C VAL A 210 -2.73 -15.09 14.45
N CYS A 211 -2.83 -14.60 15.69
CA CYS A 211 -3.86 -15.04 16.63
C CYS A 211 -5.26 -14.55 16.24
N GLU A 212 -5.39 -13.30 15.80
CA GLU A 212 -6.63 -12.72 15.31
C GLU A 212 -7.15 -13.48 14.07
N ASN A 213 -6.27 -13.80 13.11
CA ASN A 213 -6.64 -14.62 11.95
C ASN A 213 -7.10 -16.04 12.33
N SER A 214 -6.64 -16.55 13.48
CA SER A 214 -7.08 -17.83 14.02
C SER A 214 -8.36 -17.73 14.88
N GLY A 215 -8.99 -16.56 14.93
CA GLY A 215 -10.20 -16.30 15.72
C GLY A 215 -9.97 -16.25 17.24
N LYS A 216 -8.73 -16.05 17.69
CA LYS A 216 -8.39 -15.96 19.12
C LYS A 216 -8.49 -14.53 19.63
N ALA A 217 -8.78 -14.38 20.92
CA ALA A 217 -8.80 -13.09 21.61
C ALA A 217 -7.37 -12.50 21.79
N ASP A 218 -7.26 -11.19 22.00
CA ASP A 218 -5.98 -10.47 22.17
C ASP A 218 -5.22 -10.86 23.45
N ASP A 219 -5.89 -11.47 24.41
CA ASP A 219 -5.34 -12.00 25.67
C ASP A 219 -5.08 -13.51 25.62
N CYS A 220 -5.08 -14.12 24.42
CA CYS A 220 -4.82 -15.55 24.29
C CYS A 220 -3.46 -15.94 24.88
N TYR A 221 -3.34 -17.22 25.23
CA TYR A 221 -2.17 -17.73 25.93
C TYR A 221 -0.88 -17.48 25.16
N GLU A 222 -0.86 -17.69 23.84
CA GLU A 222 0.34 -17.49 23.02
C GLU A 222 0.78 -16.02 23.00
N LEU A 223 -0.16 -15.08 22.86
CA LEU A 223 0.13 -13.65 22.88
C LEU A 223 0.66 -13.20 24.23
N THR A 224 -0.01 -13.59 25.31
CA THR A 224 0.38 -13.22 26.67
C THR A 224 1.77 -13.78 27.01
N THR A 225 2.06 -15.01 26.59
CA THR A 225 3.35 -15.66 26.80
C THR A 225 4.48 -14.94 26.05
N LEU A 226 4.28 -14.63 24.77
CA LEU A 226 5.30 -13.94 23.96
C LEU A 226 5.48 -12.47 24.39
N ARG A 227 4.41 -11.78 24.82
CA ARG A 227 4.49 -10.44 25.41
C ARG A 227 5.32 -10.48 26.69
N ALA A 228 5.08 -11.43 27.58
CA ALA A 228 5.83 -11.60 28.82
C ALA A 228 7.32 -11.92 28.55
N PHE A 229 7.61 -12.80 27.59
CA PHE A 229 8.99 -13.07 27.15
C PHE A 229 9.69 -11.81 26.66
N ARG A 230 9.04 -11.05 25.77
CA ARG A 230 9.60 -9.81 25.21
C ARG A 230 9.87 -8.79 26.31
N ASP A 231 8.86 -8.51 27.13
CA ASP A 231 8.87 -7.40 28.08
C ASP A 231 9.76 -7.68 29.31
N ASN A 232 9.90 -8.94 29.71
CA ASN A 232 10.61 -9.30 30.94
C ASN A 232 11.96 -9.98 30.73
N TRP A 233 12.15 -10.75 29.65
CA TRP A 233 13.42 -11.45 29.41
C TRP A 233 14.21 -10.81 28.26
N LEU A 234 13.58 -10.66 27.09
CA LEU A 234 14.26 -10.13 25.91
C LEU A 234 14.73 -8.69 26.14
N ALA A 235 13.88 -7.84 26.72
CA ALA A 235 14.22 -6.43 26.98
C ALA A 235 15.47 -6.23 27.85
N PHE A 236 15.76 -7.18 28.75
CA PHE A 236 16.92 -7.12 29.64
C PHE A 236 18.09 -8.00 29.18
N SER A 237 17.91 -8.76 28.10
CA SER A 237 18.97 -9.57 27.51
C SER A 237 19.96 -8.72 26.71
N PRO A 238 21.23 -9.15 26.57
CA PRO A 238 22.22 -8.41 25.77
C PRO A 238 21.78 -8.25 24.30
N GLY A 239 21.72 -7.01 23.83
CA GLY A 239 21.25 -6.66 22.47
C GLY A 239 19.73 -6.77 22.28
N GLY A 240 18.98 -7.02 23.35
CA GLY A 240 17.54 -7.26 23.28
C GLY A 240 16.72 -6.00 23.05
N ALA A 241 17.13 -4.87 23.62
CA ALA A 241 16.48 -3.58 23.39
C ALA A 241 16.53 -3.17 21.91
N GLU A 242 17.68 -3.36 21.25
CA GLU A 242 17.88 -3.10 19.83
C GLU A 242 17.03 -4.04 18.96
N LEU A 243 16.94 -5.32 19.31
CA LEU A 243 16.08 -6.29 18.60
C LEU A 243 14.60 -5.93 18.72
N ILE A 244 14.16 -5.51 19.90
CA ILE A 244 12.79 -5.04 20.12
C ILE A 244 12.53 -3.79 19.29
N GLN A 245 13.46 -2.84 19.29
CA GLN A 245 13.34 -1.62 18.49
C GLN A 245 13.26 -1.93 16.99
N GLU A 246 14.13 -2.81 16.47
CA GLU A 246 14.07 -3.24 15.07
C GLU A 246 12.72 -3.89 14.77
N TYR A 247 12.25 -4.80 15.62
CA TYR A 247 10.94 -5.43 15.49
C TYR A 247 9.81 -4.39 15.39
N TYR A 248 9.77 -3.41 16.29
CA TYR A 248 8.74 -2.35 16.27
C TYR A 248 8.85 -1.43 15.04
N ASN A 249 10.00 -1.37 14.38
CA ASN A 249 10.17 -0.62 13.14
C ASN A 249 9.60 -1.35 11.92
N ILE A 250 9.72 -2.68 11.87
CA ILE A 250 9.42 -3.48 10.66
C ILE A 250 8.15 -4.35 10.79
N ALA A 251 7.75 -4.74 11.99
CA ALA A 251 6.64 -5.67 12.19
C ALA A 251 5.29 -5.11 11.71
N PRO A 252 4.94 -3.81 11.91
CA PRO A 252 3.71 -3.27 11.33
C PRO A 252 3.71 -3.28 9.80
N ALA A 253 4.88 -3.07 9.18
CA ALA A 253 5.05 -3.18 7.73
C ALA A 253 4.76 -4.61 7.26
N ILE A 254 5.38 -5.61 7.91
CA ILE A 254 5.16 -7.04 7.61
C ILE A 254 3.67 -7.41 7.74
N VAL A 255 3.01 -7.02 8.83
CA VAL A 255 1.58 -7.30 9.03
C VAL A 255 0.73 -6.63 7.96
N THR A 256 1.01 -5.37 7.63
CA THR A 256 0.31 -4.66 6.54
C THR A 256 0.49 -5.39 5.21
N CYS A 257 1.70 -5.87 4.89
CA CYS A 257 1.93 -6.70 3.71
C CYS A 257 1.04 -7.94 3.71
N MET A 258 0.99 -8.66 4.82
CA MET A 258 0.21 -9.89 4.98
C MET A 258 -1.30 -9.63 4.84
N GLU A 259 -1.82 -8.54 5.40
CA GLU A 259 -3.24 -8.15 5.26
C GLU A 259 -3.59 -7.76 3.82
N LEU A 260 -2.68 -7.04 3.15
CA LEU A 260 -2.90 -6.59 1.78
C LEU A 260 -2.72 -7.70 0.75
N THR A 261 -2.06 -8.81 1.09
CA THR A 261 -1.65 -9.84 0.10
C THR A 261 -1.96 -11.28 0.48
N ASP A 262 -2.86 -11.49 1.44
CA ASP A 262 -3.28 -12.81 1.95
C ASP A 262 -2.11 -13.65 2.51
N GLY A 263 -1.58 -13.21 3.65
CA GLY A 263 -0.43 -13.84 4.29
C GLY A 263 -0.68 -15.26 4.83
N ASP A 264 0.39 -16.06 4.90
CA ASP A 264 0.33 -17.45 5.39
C ASP A 264 0.31 -17.53 6.93
N TYR A 265 -0.73 -17.01 7.58
CA TYR A 265 -0.82 -16.92 9.05
C TYR A 265 -0.66 -18.27 9.77
N GLN A 266 -1.21 -19.35 9.19
CA GLN A 266 -1.12 -20.69 9.78
C GLN A 266 0.31 -21.25 9.75
N ASP A 267 1.02 -21.06 8.64
CA ASP A 267 2.42 -21.48 8.51
C ASP A 267 3.31 -20.74 9.51
N ILE A 268 3.08 -19.43 9.69
CA ILE A 268 3.80 -18.63 10.70
C ILE A 268 3.50 -19.14 12.11
N ASN A 269 2.24 -19.50 12.39
CA ASN A 269 1.85 -20.04 13.69
C ASN A 269 2.58 -21.35 14.02
N ASP A 270 2.55 -22.31 13.08
CA ASP A 270 3.09 -23.64 13.28
C ASP A 270 4.63 -23.67 13.24
N THR A 271 5.25 -22.83 12.42
CA THR A 271 6.72 -22.77 12.27
C THR A 271 7.40 -21.96 13.37
N TYR A 272 6.75 -20.89 13.84
CA TYR A 272 7.38 -19.91 14.73
C TYR A 272 6.67 -19.72 16.06
N ILE A 273 5.39 -19.34 16.05
CA ILE A 273 4.69 -18.90 17.26
C ILE A 273 4.55 -20.05 18.26
N ARG A 274 3.98 -21.20 17.85
CA ARG A 274 3.80 -22.35 18.74
C ARG A 274 5.14 -22.89 19.26
N PRO A 275 6.19 -23.08 18.43
CA PRO A 275 7.47 -23.52 18.95
C PRO A 275 8.12 -22.50 19.89
N CYS A 276 8.00 -21.18 19.67
CA CYS A 276 8.48 -20.17 20.63
C CYS A 276 7.78 -20.31 21.99
N VAL A 277 6.47 -20.55 22.01
CA VAL A 277 5.72 -20.77 23.26
C VAL A 277 6.23 -22.03 23.96
N THR A 278 6.44 -23.13 23.23
CA THR A 278 7.01 -24.36 23.80
C THR A 278 8.44 -24.15 24.34
N ASP A 279 9.27 -23.36 23.64
CA ASP A 279 10.62 -23.02 24.10
C ASP A 279 10.54 -22.26 25.46
N ILE A 280 9.61 -21.30 25.60
CA ILE A 280 9.36 -20.56 26.85
C ILE A 280 8.86 -21.48 27.96
N GLU A 281 7.91 -22.37 27.67
CA GLU A 281 7.36 -23.35 28.63
C GLU A 281 8.44 -24.28 29.20
N ASN A 282 9.43 -24.64 28.37
CA ASN A 282 10.56 -25.46 28.78
C ASN A 282 11.68 -24.65 29.47
N GLY A 283 11.54 -23.33 29.60
CA GLY A 283 12.55 -22.43 30.16
C GLY A 283 13.70 -22.11 29.22
N ASP A 284 13.64 -22.52 27.95
CA ASP A 284 14.68 -22.28 26.93
C ASP A 284 14.49 -20.92 26.24
N MET A 285 14.81 -19.87 26.99
CA MET A 285 14.66 -18.49 26.53
C MET A 285 15.60 -18.13 25.37
N VAL A 286 16.75 -18.82 25.25
CA VAL A 286 17.73 -18.57 24.18
C VAL A 286 17.22 -19.13 22.86
N SER A 287 16.71 -20.37 22.84
CA SER A 287 16.07 -20.93 21.64
C SER A 287 14.86 -20.11 21.19
N CYS A 288 14.04 -19.65 22.14
CA CYS A 288 12.93 -18.75 21.84
C CYS A 288 13.42 -17.44 21.18
N ARG A 289 14.50 -16.84 21.69
CA ARG A 289 15.11 -15.64 21.09
C ARG A 289 15.56 -15.89 19.66
N ASP A 290 16.30 -16.97 19.43
CA ASP A 290 16.84 -17.28 18.10
C ASP A 290 15.72 -17.53 17.10
N ARG A 291 14.66 -18.23 17.51
CA ARG A 291 13.46 -18.46 16.70
C ARG A 291 12.69 -17.18 16.42
N TYR A 292 12.52 -16.32 17.43
CA TYR A 292 11.88 -15.02 17.29
C TYR A 292 12.62 -14.14 16.28
N VAL A 293 13.95 -14.06 16.38
CA VAL A 293 14.79 -13.30 15.44
C VAL A 293 14.73 -13.90 14.04
N LYS A 294 14.76 -15.24 13.92
CA LYS A 294 14.65 -15.93 12.64
C LYS A 294 13.32 -15.62 11.94
N MET A 295 12.20 -15.73 12.66
CA MET A 295 10.86 -15.38 12.16
C MET A 295 10.86 -13.99 11.52
N VAL A 296 11.31 -12.99 12.27
CA VAL A 296 11.28 -11.59 11.83
C VAL A 296 12.17 -11.37 10.61
N ARG A 297 13.37 -11.98 10.57
CA ARG A 297 14.29 -11.86 9.43
C ARG A 297 13.73 -12.52 8.17
N GLU A 298 13.13 -13.69 8.28
CA GLU A 298 12.54 -14.38 7.14
C GLU A 298 11.32 -13.66 6.60
N LEU A 299 10.44 -13.16 7.48
CA LEU A 299 9.28 -12.36 7.07
C LEU A 299 9.70 -11.02 6.46
N LYS A 300 10.70 -10.35 7.02
CA LYS A 300 11.31 -9.14 6.42
C LYS A 300 11.81 -9.44 5.01
N LYS A 301 12.51 -10.57 4.81
CA LYS A 301 13.00 -10.98 3.49
C LYS A 301 11.86 -11.32 2.53
N LYS A 302 10.78 -11.93 3.01
CA LYS A 302 9.63 -12.31 2.18
C LYS A 302 8.83 -11.09 1.72
N TYR A 303 8.63 -10.11 2.60
CA TYR A 303 7.68 -9.02 2.36
C TYR A 303 8.29 -7.65 2.08
N LEU A 304 9.56 -7.42 2.45
CA LEU A 304 10.21 -6.09 2.43
C LEU A 304 11.55 -6.05 1.67
N ALA A 305 11.92 -7.10 0.94
CA ALA A 305 13.22 -7.21 0.24
C ALA A 305 13.14 -6.89 -1.25
#